data_AF-A0A7L1NTA1-F1
#
_entry.id   AF-A0A7L1NTA1-F1
#
_cell.length_a   1.000
_cell.length_b   1.000
_cell.length_c   1.000
_cell.angle_alpha   90.00
_cell.angle_beta   90.00
_cell.angle_gamma   90.00
#
_symmetry.space_group_name_H-M   'P 1'
#
loop_
_entity.id
_entity.type
_entity.pdbx_description
1 polymer ?
#
loop_
_entity_poly.entity_id
_entity_poly.type
_entity_poly.pdbx_seq_one_letter_code
_entity_poly.pdbx_strand_id
1 'polypeptide(L)'
;VFLLFFTTHEELQTLDVDDAFFSTPEDIAARALKPEGGVKFIRTFKRQEEDQAVNLPPNLNELVQNATYVQSADSQVWKYFYNLKGSREFPFPGGVFQWARYRINGTGLNETEKIFSESLNKHENTLTLATLRITSNSLGQPHFHFNANEMGYVISGCGQVGVILSGATASFDIGIGDVIFFPVGTQHYIKSACEEDLLLILAYSTGNQLETLRMNQYFHSTADHILAQLFHKKQADFQKFPKAAA
;
A
#
# COMPACT_ATOMS: atom_id res chain seq x y z
N VAL A 1 -2.91 8.76 -12.37
CA VAL A 1 -1.74 7.91 -12.71
C VAL A 1 -1.91 6.62 -11.94
N PHE A 2 -2.14 5.50 -12.62
CA PHE A 2 -2.33 4.17 -12.03
C PHE A 2 -1.22 3.26 -12.53
N LEU A 3 -0.56 2.58 -11.61
CA LEU A 3 0.34 1.48 -11.91
C LEU A 3 -0.41 0.19 -11.54
N LEU A 4 -0.79 -0.57 -12.56
CA LEU A 4 -1.21 -1.95 -12.43
C LEU A 4 -0.02 -2.79 -12.91
N PHE A 5 0.67 -3.46 -11.98
CA PHE A 5 1.59 -4.52 -12.34
C PHE A 5 0.74 -5.77 -12.58
N PHE A 6 0.43 -6.07 -13.85
CA PHE A 6 -0.02 -7.43 -14.19
C PHE A 6 1.20 -8.32 -14.07
N THR A 7 1.16 -9.38 -13.27
CA THR A 7 2.13 -10.46 -13.46
C THR A 7 1.56 -11.81 -13.07
N THR A 8 1.59 -12.73 -14.03
CA THR A 8 1.46 -14.16 -13.79
C THR A 8 2.78 -14.64 -13.20
N HIS A 9 2.72 -15.26 -12.02
CA HIS A 9 3.66 -16.07 -11.21
C HIS A 9 5.14 -16.34 -11.62
N GLU A 10 5.63 -16.02 -12.82
CA GLU A 10 7.03 -16.13 -13.23
C GLU A 10 7.74 -14.75 -13.38
N GLU A 11 7.01 -13.62 -13.41
CA GLU A 11 7.61 -12.29 -13.61
C GLU A 11 8.16 -11.62 -12.33
N LEU A 12 7.98 -12.25 -11.16
CA LEU A 12 8.58 -11.80 -9.89
C LEU A 12 10.10 -12.01 -9.81
N GLN A 13 10.75 -12.49 -10.88
CA GLN A 13 12.21 -12.62 -10.93
C GLN A 13 12.93 -11.42 -11.55
N THR A 14 12.26 -10.41 -12.09
CA THR A 14 12.97 -9.37 -12.89
C THR A 14 12.50 -7.93 -12.72
N LEU A 15 11.73 -7.59 -11.68
CA LEU A 15 11.45 -6.20 -11.32
C LEU A 15 12.01 -5.92 -9.93
N ASP A 16 13.06 -5.10 -9.88
CA ASP A 16 13.61 -4.60 -8.63
C ASP A 16 12.59 -3.67 -7.99
N VAL A 17 12.29 -3.88 -6.71
CA VAL A 17 11.28 -3.12 -5.95
C VAL A 17 11.60 -1.62 -5.94
N ASP A 18 12.89 -1.30 -6.13
CA ASP A 18 13.42 0.06 -6.21
C ASP A 18 12.90 0.82 -7.43
N ASP A 19 12.76 0.21 -8.61
CA ASP A 19 12.29 0.91 -9.82
C ASP A 19 10.82 1.35 -9.70
N ALA A 20 10.00 0.54 -9.04
CA ALA A 20 8.61 0.88 -8.72
C ALA A 20 8.52 2.00 -7.68
N PHE A 21 9.52 2.12 -6.81
CA PHE A 21 9.58 3.11 -5.74
C PHE A 21 10.15 4.46 -6.17
N PHE A 22 11.08 4.48 -7.14
CA PHE A 22 11.83 5.67 -7.53
C PHE A 22 11.48 6.24 -8.92
N SER A 23 10.55 5.63 -9.65
CA SER A 23 10.09 6.16 -10.96
C SER A 23 9.39 7.52 -10.83
N THR A 24 9.67 8.43 -11.78
CA THR A 24 9.00 9.74 -11.83
C THR A 24 7.56 9.64 -12.37
N PRO A 25 6.65 10.56 -12.01
CA PRO A 25 5.29 10.58 -12.53
C PRO A 25 5.19 10.62 -14.07
N GLU A 26 6.16 11.23 -14.74
CA GLU A 26 6.24 11.35 -16.19
C GLU A 26 6.57 10.02 -16.88
N ASP A 27 7.48 9.22 -16.30
CA ASP A 27 7.85 7.89 -16.81
C ASP A 27 6.66 6.91 -16.77
N ILE A 28 5.83 7.06 -15.74
CA ILE A 28 4.61 6.27 -15.53
C ILE A 28 3.50 6.73 -16.49
N ALA A 29 3.37 8.04 -16.72
CA ALA A 29 2.34 8.61 -17.58
C ALA A 29 2.50 8.23 -19.06
N ALA A 30 3.74 8.18 -19.58
CA ALA A 30 4.01 7.81 -20.97
C ALA A 30 3.55 6.38 -21.32
N ARG A 31 3.59 5.47 -20.35
CA ARG A 31 3.21 4.05 -20.54
C ARG A 31 1.71 3.79 -20.40
N ALA A 32 0.98 4.68 -19.71
CA ALA A 32 -0.44 4.49 -19.38
C ALA A 32 -1.43 5.00 -20.46
N LEU A 33 -0.99 5.83 -21.40
CA LEU A 33 -1.87 6.65 -22.27
C LEU A 33 -2.50 5.95 -23.51
N LYS A 34 -2.80 4.64 -23.45
CA LYS A 34 -3.52 3.83 -24.47
C LYS A 34 -4.06 4.62 -25.70
N PRO A 35 -3.26 4.85 -26.76
CA PRO A 35 -3.74 5.53 -27.96
C PRO A 35 -4.65 4.61 -28.78
N GLU A 36 -5.56 5.16 -29.60
CA GLU A 36 -6.40 4.36 -30.49
C GLU A 36 -5.54 3.55 -31.48
N GLY A 37 -5.76 2.23 -31.54
CA GLY A 37 -4.88 1.30 -32.25
C GLY A 37 -3.64 0.87 -31.44
N GLY A 38 -3.50 1.33 -30.20
CA GLY A 38 -2.35 1.12 -29.31
C GLY A 38 -2.02 -0.35 -29.06
N VAL A 39 -3.00 -1.26 -28.97
CA VAL A 39 -2.71 -2.70 -28.83
C VAL A 39 -2.04 -3.27 -30.08
N LYS A 40 -2.38 -2.77 -31.27
CA LYS A 40 -1.78 -3.20 -32.54
C LYS A 40 -0.37 -2.61 -32.71
N PHE A 41 -0.18 -1.35 -32.29
CA PHE A 41 1.12 -0.69 -32.22
C PHE A 41 2.05 -1.34 -31.18
N ILE A 42 1.54 -1.66 -29.99
CA ILE A 42 2.29 -2.35 -28.94
C ILE A 42 2.77 -3.73 -29.42
N ARG A 43 1.93 -4.45 -30.18
CA ARG A 43 2.29 -5.75 -30.78
C ARG A 43 3.28 -5.65 -31.95
N THR A 44 3.55 -4.47 -32.49
CA THR A 44 4.62 -4.28 -33.49
C THR A 44 6.00 -4.08 -32.88
N PHE A 45 6.09 -3.79 -31.58
CA PHE A 45 7.37 -3.87 -30.88
C PHE A 45 7.75 -5.34 -30.74
N LYS A 46 8.89 -5.73 -31.32
CA LYS A 46 9.56 -6.94 -30.89
C LYS A 46 10.00 -6.69 -29.44
N ARG A 47 9.73 -7.64 -28.54
CA ARG A 47 10.34 -7.68 -27.21
C ARG A 47 11.84 -7.42 -27.43
N GLN A 48 12.37 -6.32 -26.90
CA GLN A 48 13.82 -6.15 -26.89
C GLN A 48 14.37 -7.38 -26.17
N GLU A 49 15.43 -7.99 -26.71
CA GLU A 49 16.21 -8.90 -25.88
C GLU A 49 16.61 -8.09 -24.64
N GLU A 50 16.01 -8.44 -23.51
CA GLU A 50 16.32 -7.83 -22.23
C GLU A 50 17.75 -8.22 -21.92
N ASP A 51 18.67 -7.29 -22.14
CA ASP A 51 19.95 -7.36 -21.49
C ASP A 51 19.70 -7.12 -20.00
N GLN A 52 19.54 -8.21 -19.26
CA GLN A 52 19.39 -8.20 -17.81
C GLN A 52 20.53 -7.43 -17.13
N ALA A 53 21.68 -7.23 -17.80
CA ALA A 53 22.77 -6.41 -17.26
C ALA A 53 22.47 -4.90 -17.26
N VAL A 54 21.44 -4.41 -17.98
CA VAL A 54 21.12 -2.97 -18.07
C VAL A 54 20.31 -2.49 -16.86
N ASN A 55 19.48 -3.36 -16.26
CA ASN A 55 18.65 -3.01 -15.09
C ASN A 55 19.28 -3.45 -13.77
N LEU A 56 20.31 -4.29 -13.83
CA LEU A 56 21.02 -4.71 -12.64
C LEU A 56 22.15 -3.72 -12.38
N PRO A 57 22.28 -3.19 -11.15
CA PRO A 57 23.39 -2.33 -10.85
C PRO A 57 24.70 -3.10 -11.15
N PRO A 58 25.74 -2.44 -11.69
CA PRO A 58 26.96 -3.12 -12.15
C PRO A 58 27.69 -3.88 -11.02
N ASN A 59 27.32 -3.60 -9.77
CA ASN A 59 27.78 -4.29 -8.57
C ASN A 59 26.75 -5.27 -7.99
N LEU A 60 25.72 -5.74 -8.71
CA LEU A 60 24.71 -6.66 -8.16
C LEU A 60 25.33 -7.90 -7.53
N ASN A 61 26.31 -8.53 -8.21
CA ASN A 61 26.97 -9.71 -7.66
C ASN A 61 27.68 -9.39 -6.33
N GLU A 62 28.21 -8.19 -6.18
CA GLU A 62 28.77 -7.70 -4.91
C GLU A 62 27.66 -7.39 -3.88
N LEU A 63 26.56 -6.76 -4.30
CA LEU A 63 25.40 -6.49 -3.45
C LEU A 63 24.72 -7.77 -2.94
N VAL A 64 24.75 -8.86 -3.71
CA VAL A 64 24.15 -10.15 -3.36
C VAL A 64 25.12 -11.00 -2.54
N GLN A 65 26.38 -11.11 -2.95
CA GLN A 65 27.35 -12.01 -2.31
C GLN A 65 28.07 -11.37 -1.12
N ASN A 66 28.28 -10.05 -1.16
CA ASN A 66 29.01 -9.28 -0.16
C ASN A 66 28.14 -8.20 0.50
N ALA A 67 26.82 -8.41 0.51
CA ALA A 67 25.86 -7.57 1.19
C ALA A 67 26.26 -7.40 2.66
N THR A 68 26.93 -6.28 2.98
CA THR A 68 27.38 -5.98 4.33
C THR A 68 26.37 -5.04 4.96
N TYR A 69 25.27 -5.62 5.42
CA TYR A 69 24.29 -4.88 6.19
C TYR A 69 24.82 -4.67 7.60
N VAL A 70 24.79 -3.43 8.08
CA VAL A 70 25.05 -3.15 9.50
C VAL A 70 23.93 -3.82 10.29
N GLN A 71 24.22 -4.98 10.86
CA GLN A 71 23.26 -5.67 11.70
C GLN A 71 22.91 -4.79 12.90
N SER A 72 21.65 -4.84 13.31
CA SER A 72 21.29 -4.28 14.60
C SER A 72 22.14 -4.95 15.68
N ALA A 73 22.64 -4.15 16.63
CA ALA A 73 23.25 -4.69 17.85
C ALA A 73 22.23 -5.49 18.68
N ASP A 74 20.94 -5.29 18.41
CA ASP A 74 19.85 -6.01 19.05
C ASP A 74 19.47 -7.28 18.26
N SER A 75 19.78 -8.43 18.87
CA SER A 75 19.45 -9.76 18.32
C SER A 75 17.94 -10.05 18.21
N GLN A 76 17.07 -9.23 18.80
CA GLN A 76 15.62 -9.38 18.73
C GLN A 76 15.03 -8.86 17.41
N VAL A 77 15.74 -7.98 16.69
CA VAL A 77 15.27 -7.43 15.41
C VAL A 77 14.87 -8.53 14.43
N TRP A 78 15.75 -9.51 14.21
CA TRP A 78 15.49 -10.61 13.29
C TRP A 78 14.32 -11.46 13.75
N LYS A 79 14.23 -11.76 15.06
CA LYS A 79 13.12 -12.54 15.64
C LYS A 79 11.76 -11.89 15.41
N TYR A 80 11.71 -10.55 15.37
CA TYR A 80 10.46 -9.83 15.13
C TYR A 80 10.01 -9.87 13.66
N PHE A 81 10.92 -9.74 12.68
CA PHE A 81 10.55 -9.93 11.27
C PHE A 81 9.94 -11.31 11.01
N TYR A 82 10.45 -12.34 11.69
CA TYR A 82 9.87 -13.69 11.66
C TYR A 82 8.61 -13.87 12.53
N ASN A 83 8.26 -12.88 13.36
CA ASN A 83 7.15 -12.91 14.29
C ASN A 83 6.26 -11.66 14.21
N LEU A 84 5.95 -11.21 13.00
CA LEU A 84 4.94 -10.17 12.75
C LEU A 84 3.59 -10.49 13.43
N LYS A 85 3.26 -11.78 13.59
CA LYS A 85 2.11 -12.26 14.37
C LYS A 85 2.12 -11.82 15.84
N GLY A 86 3.29 -11.53 16.41
CA GLY A 86 3.44 -11.02 17.77
C GLY A 86 3.27 -9.50 17.89
N SER A 87 3.16 -8.77 16.78
CA SER A 87 2.87 -7.32 16.80
C SER A 87 1.41 -7.06 17.19
N ARG A 88 1.14 -5.85 17.70
CA ARG A 88 -0.20 -5.53 18.18
C ARG A 88 -1.19 -5.46 17.01
N GLU A 89 -2.34 -6.11 17.22
CA GLU A 89 -3.50 -6.04 16.31
C GLU A 89 -4.32 -4.76 16.52
N PHE A 90 -4.79 -4.20 15.41
CA PHE A 90 -5.66 -3.03 15.32
C PHE A 90 -6.89 -3.42 14.50
N PRO A 91 -7.92 -3.99 15.16
CA PRO A 91 -9.12 -4.44 14.48
C PRO A 91 -9.94 -3.25 13.96
N PHE A 92 -10.63 -3.46 12.84
CA PHE A 92 -11.63 -2.55 12.31
C PHE A 92 -12.83 -3.35 11.78
N PRO A 93 -14.00 -2.73 11.55
CA PRO A 93 -15.13 -3.44 10.95
C PRO A 93 -14.74 -4.03 9.59
N GLY A 94 -14.64 -5.37 9.52
CA GLY A 94 -14.25 -6.09 8.30
C GLY A 94 -12.77 -6.45 8.19
N GLY A 95 -11.97 -6.35 9.26
CA GLY A 95 -10.58 -6.79 9.19
C GLY A 95 -9.68 -6.39 10.37
N VAL A 96 -8.38 -6.56 10.18
CA VAL A 96 -7.34 -6.22 11.16
C VAL A 96 -6.08 -5.71 10.48
N PHE A 97 -5.48 -4.66 11.06
CA PHE A 97 -4.12 -4.25 10.78
C PHE A 97 -3.17 -4.81 11.84
N GLN A 98 -1.98 -5.23 11.43
CA GLN A 98 -0.86 -5.47 12.35
C GLN A 98 0.32 -4.61 11.90
N TRP A 99 0.84 -3.78 12.81
CA TRP A 99 1.82 -2.77 12.44
C TRP A 99 3.26 -3.21 12.73
N ALA A 100 4.08 -3.00 11.73
CA ALA A 100 5.53 -2.97 11.77
C ALA A 100 5.93 -1.51 11.46
N ARG A 101 5.64 -0.60 12.38
CA ARG A 101 5.64 0.85 12.13
C ARG A 101 6.78 1.62 12.77
N TYR A 102 7.07 2.78 12.19
CA TYR A 102 7.98 3.77 12.76
C TYR A 102 7.22 4.91 13.45
N ARG A 103 7.72 5.37 14.60
CA ARG A 103 7.26 6.60 15.25
C ARG A 103 8.46 7.31 15.88
N ILE A 104 8.69 8.56 15.52
CA ILE A 104 9.87 9.33 15.96
C ILE A 104 9.94 9.45 17.50
N ASN A 105 8.78 9.62 18.15
CA ASN A 105 8.70 9.75 19.61
C ASN A 105 8.50 8.40 20.32
N GLY A 106 8.45 7.28 19.59
CA GLY A 106 8.16 5.94 20.14
C GLY A 106 6.79 5.78 20.79
N THR A 107 5.92 6.80 20.74
CA THR A 107 4.66 6.82 21.47
C THR A 107 3.73 5.70 21.01
N GLY A 108 3.29 4.86 21.95
CA GLY A 108 2.38 3.75 21.67
C GLY A 108 3.04 2.51 21.05
N LEU A 109 4.38 2.47 20.98
CA LEU A 109 5.14 1.28 20.66
C LEU A 109 5.50 0.53 21.95
N ASN A 110 5.37 -0.79 21.94
CA ASN A 110 5.96 -1.64 22.97
C ASN A 110 7.48 -1.79 22.74
N GLU A 111 8.18 -2.46 23.68
CA GLU A 111 9.64 -2.64 23.61
C GLU A 111 10.09 -3.31 22.32
N THR A 112 9.41 -4.37 21.88
CA THR A 112 9.73 -5.10 20.65
C THR A 112 9.43 -4.27 19.39
N GLU A 113 8.31 -3.55 19.36
CA GLU A 113 7.95 -2.65 18.26
C GLU A 113 8.96 -1.49 18.15
N LYS A 114 9.51 -1.02 19.28
CA LYS A 114 10.54 0.03 19.29
C LYS A 114 11.85 -0.45 18.69
N ILE A 115 12.32 -1.64 19.09
CA ILE A 115 13.53 -2.28 18.52
C ILE A 115 13.40 -2.40 17.00
N PHE A 116 12.24 -2.85 16.53
CA PHE A 116 11.96 -2.96 15.11
C PHE A 116 11.91 -1.60 14.39
N SER A 117 11.15 -0.66 14.94
CA SER A 117 11.00 0.71 14.46
C SER A 117 12.37 1.38 14.24
N GLU A 118 13.24 1.33 15.26
CA GLU A 118 14.59 1.90 15.21
C GLU A 118 15.48 1.19 14.21
N SER A 119 15.40 -0.15 14.11
CA SER A 119 16.18 -0.91 13.13
C SER A 119 15.79 -0.60 11.69
N LEU A 120 14.49 -0.53 11.37
CA LEU A 120 14.01 -0.21 10.03
C LEU A 120 14.48 1.17 9.57
N ASN A 121 14.58 2.13 10.48
CA ASN A 121 14.77 3.55 10.16
C ASN A 121 16.17 4.06 10.52
N LYS A 122 17.12 3.15 10.77
CA LYS A 122 18.49 3.48 11.21
C LYS A 122 19.31 4.27 10.18
N HIS A 123 18.97 4.18 8.90
CA HIS A 123 19.83 4.65 7.80
C HIS A 123 19.14 5.62 6.81
N GLU A 124 18.17 6.41 7.30
CA GLU A 124 17.46 7.42 6.50
C GLU A 124 16.88 6.87 5.19
N ASN A 125 15.77 6.14 5.31
CA ASN A 125 14.72 6.02 4.30
C ASN A 125 13.52 5.43 5.00
N THR A 126 12.49 6.26 5.15
CA THR A 126 11.51 6.05 6.21
C THR A 126 10.36 5.19 5.75
N LEU A 127 10.32 3.98 6.28
CA LEU A 127 9.38 2.94 5.90
C LEU A 127 8.56 2.52 7.12
N THR A 128 7.24 2.54 6.96
CA THR A 128 6.31 1.88 7.87
C THR A 128 5.68 0.71 7.13
N LEU A 129 5.68 -0.47 7.76
CA LEU A 129 5.10 -1.69 7.22
C LEU A 129 3.86 -2.10 8.02
N ALA A 130 2.96 -2.83 7.38
CA ALA A 130 1.85 -3.48 8.05
C ALA A 130 1.44 -4.76 7.32
N THR A 131 0.75 -5.65 8.01
CA THR A 131 -0.14 -6.61 7.36
C THR A 131 -1.57 -6.11 7.46
N LEU A 132 -2.31 -6.17 6.37
CA LEU A 132 -3.75 -5.91 6.32
C LEU A 132 -4.48 -7.19 5.98
N ARG A 133 -5.34 -7.64 6.89
CA ARG A 133 -6.30 -8.71 6.63
C ARG A 133 -7.69 -8.11 6.53
N ILE A 134 -8.37 -8.31 5.40
CA ILE A 134 -9.77 -7.96 5.21
C ILE A 134 -10.56 -9.27 5.18
N THR A 135 -11.55 -9.38 6.08
CA THR A 135 -12.38 -10.58 6.17
C THR A 135 -13.17 -10.80 4.88
N SER A 136 -13.49 -12.05 4.57
CA SER A 136 -14.29 -12.40 3.38
C SER A 136 -15.47 -11.44 3.15
N ASN A 137 -15.62 -11.00 1.89
CA ASN A 137 -16.69 -10.10 1.43
C ASN A 137 -16.80 -8.78 2.21
N SER A 138 -15.76 -8.38 2.92
CA SER A 138 -15.72 -7.15 3.71
C SER A 138 -14.96 -6.03 3.00
N LEU A 139 -15.21 -4.79 3.43
CA LEU A 139 -14.61 -3.58 2.86
C LEU A 139 -13.59 -3.00 3.84
N GLY A 140 -12.36 -2.86 3.39
CA GLY A 140 -11.41 -1.90 3.95
C GLY A 140 -11.93 -0.48 3.72
N GLN A 141 -12.20 0.24 4.81
CA GLN A 141 -12.85 1.56 4.76
C GLN A 141 -12.16 2.50 3.76
N PRO A 142 -12.91 3.24 2.91
CA PRO A 142 -12.30 4.22 2.03
C PRO A 142 -11.49 5.28 2.79
N HIS A 143 -10.27 5.55 2.36
CA HIS A 143 -9.36 6.49 3.00
C HIS A 143 -8.30 7.05 2.03
N PHE A 144 -7.51 8.00 2.53
CA PHE A 144 -6.25 8.44 1.94
C PHE A 144 -5.24 8.78 3.03
N HIS A 145 -3.98 8.94 2.64
CA HIS A 145 -2.89 9.33 3.53
C HIS A 145 -2.40 10.74 3.19
N PHE A 146 -2.17 11.55 4.23
CA PHE A 146 -1.64 12.91 4.07
C PHE A 146 -0.13 12.95 3.82
N ASN A 147 0.59 11.94 4.32
CA ASN A 147 2.05 11.98 4.45
C ASN A 147 2.76 10.72 3.95
N ALA A 148 2.10 9.86 3.18
CA ALA A 148 2.70 8.63 2.67
C ALA A 148 2.13 8.21 1.32
N ASN A 149 3.01 7.73 0.43
CA ASN A 149 2.59 6.79 -0.60
C ASN A 149 2.33 5.44 0.08
N GLU A 150 1.40 4.67 -0.46
CA GLU A 150 1.10 3.31 -0.01
C GLU A 150 1.34 2.32 -1.14
N MET A 151 2.04 1.24 -0.83
CA MET A 151 2.17 0.08 -1.70
C MET A 151 1.61 -1.13 -0.98
N GLY A 152 0.90 -2.00 -1.70
CA GLY A 152 0.41 -3.26 -1.18
C GLY A 152 0.80 -4.43 -2.05
N TYR A 153 1.16 -5.55 -1.44
CA TYR A 153 1.42 -6.83 -2.10
C TYR A 153 0.46 -7.89 -1.58
N VAL A 154 -0.28 -8.55 -2.47
CA VAL A 154 -1.29 -9.54 -2.08
C VAL A 154 -0.64 -10.89 -1.79
N ILE A 155 -0.76 -11.35 -0.54
CA ILE A 155 -0.21 -12.61 -0.04
C ILE A 155 -1.19 -13.77 -0.23
N SER A 156 -2.46 -13.54 0.04
CA SER A 156 -3.51 -14.54 -0.08
C SER A 156 -4.86 -13.89 -0.36
N GLY A 157 -5.75 -14.66 -0.98
CA GLY A 157 -7.09 -14.20 -1.30
C GLY A 157 -7.14 -13.35 -2.55
N CYS A 158 -8.31 -12.74 -2.73
CA CYS A 158 -8.64 -11.91 -3.87
C CYS A 158 -9.50 -10.75 -3.42
N GLY A 159 -9.45 -9.67 -4.18
CA GLY A 159 -10.10 -8.44 -3.84
C GLY A 159 -10.41 -7.57 -5.02
N GLN A 160 -10.91 -6.40 -4.71
CA GLN A 160 -11.05 -5.31 -5.66
C GLN A 160 -10.57 -4.04 -4.98
N VAL A 161 -9.79 -3.29 -5.73
CA VAL A 161 -9.35 -1.96 -5.34
C VAL A 161 -10.14 -0.96 -6.14
N GLY A 162 -10.51 0.15 -5.51
CA GLY A 162 -11.00 1.30 -6.25
C GLY A 162 -10.36 2.58 -5.77
N VAL A 163 -10.26 3.52 -6.70
CA VAL A 163 -9.61 4.81 -6.50
C VAL A 163 -10.50 5.89 -7.09
N ILE A 164 -10.60 6.98 -6.34
CA ILE A 164 -11.43 8.13 -6.63
C ILE A 164 -10.49 9.29 -6.94
N LEU A 165 -10.47 9.71 -8.20
CA LEU A 165 -9.70 10.84 -8.70
C LEU A 165 -10.64 11.99 -9.07
N SER A 166 -10.08 13.19 -9.27
CA SER A 166 -10.84 14.33 -9.78
C SER A 166 -11.44 13.99 -11.15
N GLY A 167 -12.77 13.88 -11.23
CA GLY A 167 -13.50 13.61 -12.46
C GLY A 167 -13.47 12.17 -12.98
N ALA A 168 -12.80 11.24 -12.30
CA ALA A 168 -12.72 9.84 -12.72
C ALA A 168 -12.68 8.88 -11.52
N THR A 169 -13.34 7.74 -11.67
CA THR A 169 -13.24 6.62 -10.73
C THR A 169 -12.79 5.40 -11.49
N ALA A 170 -11.92 4.60 -10.88
CA ALA A 170 -11.49 3.33 -11.45
C ALA A 170 -11.55 2.25 -10.37
N SER A 171 -11.92 1.04 -10.78
CA SER A 171 -11.88 -0.14 -9.94
C SER A 171 -11.34 -1.32 -10.74
N PHE A 172 -10.56 -2.17 -10.08
CA PHE A 172 -9.96 -3.34 -10.69
C PHE A 172 -9.81 -4.45 -9.64
N ASP A 173 -9.89 -5.68 -10.11
CA ASP A 173 -9.72 -6.85 -9.26
C ASP A 173 -8.23 -7.09 -9.01
N ILE A 174 -7.92 -7.63 -7.83
CA ILE A 174 -6.58 -7.97 -7.38
C ILE A 174 -6.57 -9.41 -6.84
N GLY A 175 -5.46 -10.10 -7.02
CA GLY A 175 -5.23 -11.46 -6.54
C GLY A 175 -3.79 -11.66 -6.08
N ILE A 176 -3.49 -12.88 -5.66
CA ILE A 176 -2.17 -13.27 -5.14
C ILE A 176 -1.06 -12.88 -6.11
N GLY A 177 -0.04 -12.17 -5.61
CA GLY A 177 1.09 -11.70 -6.39
C GLY A 177 0.93 -10.29 -6.97
N ASP A 178 -0.29 -9.74 -6.98
CA ASP A 178 -0.50 -8.38 -7.49
C ASP A 178 0.09 -7.33 -6.53
N VAL A 179 0.62 -6.27 -7.13
CA VAL A 179 1.11 -5.08 -6.42
C VAL A 179 0.18 -3.90 -6.74
N ILE A 180 -0.24 -3.21 -5.68
CA ILE A 180 -1.02 -1.97 -5.76
C ILE A 180 -0.20 -0.80 -5.26
N PHE A 181 -0.38 0.38 -5.86
CA PHE A 181 0.29 1.60 -5.44
C PHE A 181 -0.69 2.78 -5.42
N PHE A 182 -0.71 3.50 -4.31
CA PHE A 182 -1.49 4.72 -4.10
C PHE A 182 -0.55 5.88 -3.78
N PRO A 183 -0.44 6.89 -4.68
CA PRO A 183 0.26 8.12 -4.36
C PRO A 183 -0.36 8.84 -3.16
N VAL A 184 0.44 9.62 -2.44
CA VAL A 184 -0.03 10.52 -1.35
C VAL A 184 -1.31 11.26 -1.77
N GLY A 185 -2.31 11.31 -0.87
CA GLY A 185 -3.56 12.02 -1.10
C GLY A 185 -4.57 11.32 -2.02
N THR A 186 -4.25 10.13 -2.53
CA THR A 186 -5.15 9.35 -3.39
C THR A 186 -6.25 8.70 -2.56
N GLN A 187 -7.51 9.12 -2.76
CA GLN A 187 -8.67 8.48 -2.12
C GLN A 187 -8.89 7.09 -2.74
N HIS A 188 -8.83 6.05 -1.91
CA HIS A 188 -8.93 4.68 -2.38
C HIS A 188 -9.68 3.78 -1.37
N TYR A 189 -10.01 2.57 -1.80
CA TYR A 189 -10.56 1.50 -0.98
C TYR A 189 -10.03 0.14 -1.45
N ILE A 190 -10.03 -0.84 -0.53
CA ILE A 190 -9.69 -2.23 -0.82
C ILE A 190 -10.82 -3.08 -0.24
N LYS A 191 -11.41 -3.99 -1.01
CA LYS A 191 -12.40 -4.96 -0.51
C LYS A 191 -11.98 -6.38 -0.83
N SER A 192 -12.32 -7.31 0.05
CA SER A 192 -12.29 -8.73 -0.30
C SER A 192 -13.42 -9.03 -1.30
N ALA A 193 -13.12 -9.87 -2.29
CA ALA A 193 -14.04 -10.26 -3.36
C ALA A 193 -14.28 -11.78 -3.44
N CYS A 194 -13.76 -12.55 -2.48
CA CYS A 194 -13.95 -14.01 -2.40
C CYS A 194 -14.32 -14.47 -0.99
N GLU A 195 -14.61 -15.77 -0.88
CA GLU A 195 -14.96 -16.47 0.36
C GLU A 195 -13.81 -16.54 1.38
N GLU A 196 -12.58 -16.34 0.94
CA GLU A 196 -11.39 -16.30 1.78
C GLU A 196 -10.99 -14.87 2.15
N ASP A 197 -10.28 -14.75 3.27
CA ASP A 197 -9.74 -13.46 3.71
C ASP A 197 -8.66 -12.97 2.75
N LEU A 198 -8.75 -11.69 2.40
CA LEU A 198 -7.72 -10.99 1.64
C LEU A 198 -6.61 -10.55 2.59
N LEU A 199 -5.37 -10.96 2.32
CA LEU A 199 -4.19 -10.59 3.11
C LEU A 199 -3.18 -9.85 2.24
N LEU A 200 -2.76 -8.67 2.69
CA LEU A 200 -1.72 -7.87 2.06
C LEU A 200 -0.58 -7.57 3.04
N ILE A 201 0.63 -7.46 2.50
CA ILE A 201 1.70 -6.66 3.12
C ILE A 201 1.59 -5.25 2.55
N LEU A 202 1.60 -4.25 3.43
CA LEU A 202 1.53 -2.84 3.07
C LEU A 202 2.81 -2.13 3.49
N ALA A 203 3.24 -1.20 2.65
CA ALA A 203 4.42 -0.37 2.83
C ALA A 203 4.05 1.10 2.64
N TYR A 204 4.49 1.96 3.55
CA TYR A 204 4.18 3.38 3.58
C TYR A 204 5.44 4.21 3.62
N SER A 205 5.56 5.19 2.72
CA SER A 205 6.70 6.10 2.67
C SER A 205 6.51 7.28 3.64
N THR A 206 6.71 7.06 4.94
CA THR A 206 6.58 8.10 5.97
C THR A 206 7.65 8.02 7.05
N GLY A 207 8.19 9.20 7.38
CA GLY A 207 9.17 9.44 8.44
C GLY A 207 8.63 9.49 9.85
N ASN A 208 7.35 9.24 10.03
CA ASN A 208 6.74 9.24 11.35
C ASN A 208 5.43 8.44 11.33
N GLN A 209 4.60 8.65 12.34
CA GLN A 209 3.24 8.17 12.38
C GLN A 209 2.51 8.47 11.05
N LEU A 210 1.97 7.41 10.44
CA LEU A 210 1.10 7.50 9.28
C LEU A 210 -0.15 8.34 9.61
N GLU A 211 -0.39 9.35 8.80
CA GLU A 211 -1.54 10.25 8.93
C GLU A 211 -2.59 9.86 7.89
N THR A 212 -3.71 9.30 8.36
CA THR A 212 -4.77 8.74 7.52
C THR A 212 -6.07 9.47 7.79
N LEU A 213 -6.77 9.90 6.73
CA LEU A 213 -8.15 10.36 6.84
C LEU A 213 -9.09 9.31 6.27
N ARG A 214 -9.97 8.79 7.12
CA ARG A 214 -10.98 7.80 6.73
C ARG A 214 -12.32 8.47 6.44
N MET A 215 -13.09 7.87 5.53
CA MET A 215 -14.39 8.43 5.13
C MET A 215 -15.36 8.63 6.28
N ASN A 216 -15.46 7.66 7.19
CA ASN A 216 -16.29 7.80 8.37
C ASN A 216 -15.85 8.94 9.31
N GLN A 217 -14.56 9.29 9.35
CA GLN A 217 -14.07 10.39 10.17
C GLN A 217 -14.51 11.72 9.59
N TYR A 218 -14.23 12.01 8.32
CA TYR A 218 -14.56 13.33 7.77
C TYR A 218 -16.06 13.54 7.54
N PHE A 219 -16.85 12.47 7.35
CA PHE A 219 -18.31 12.58 7.38
C PHE A 219 -18.80 13.02 8.77
N HIS A 220 -18.27 12.45 9.86
CA HIS A 220 -18.64 12.87 11.21
C HIS A 220 -18.06 14.22 11.63
N SER A 221 -16.94 14.64 11.03
CA SER A 221 -16.35 15.96 11.25
C SER A 221 -17.01 17.06 10.42
N THR A 222 -17.91 16.72 9.48
CA THR A 222 -18.68 17.69 8.70
C THR A 222 -20.06 17.85 9.31
N ALA A 223 -20.51 19.09 9.52
CA ALA A 223 -21.83 19.33 10.10
C ALA A 223 -22.95 18.73 9.23
N ASP A 224 -23.92 18.06 9.86
CA ASP A 224 -25.02 17.36 9.19
C ASP A 224 -25.76 18.23 8.17
N HIS A 225 -25.95 19.53 8.45
CA HIS A 225 -26.63 20.46 7.54
C HIS A 225 -25.83 20.75 6.27
N ILE A 226 -24.49 20.75 6.34
CA ILE A 226 -23.62 20.91 5.16
C ILE A 226 -23.73 19.65 4.29
N LEU A 227 -23.65 18.46 4.90
CA LEU A 227 -23.82 17.19 4.18
C LEU A 227 -25.20 17.08 3.53
N ALA A 228 -26.25 17.47 4.25
CA ALA A 228 -27.62 17.51 3.73
C ALA A 228 -27.74 18.40 2.49
N GLN A 229 -27.10 19.57 2.51
CA GLN A 229 -27.07 20.48 1.37
C GLN A 229 -26.28 19.90 0.18
N LEU A 230 -25.11 19.30 0.43
CA LEU A 230 -24.24 18.75 -0.61
C LEU A 230 -24.85 17.54 -1.32
N PHE A 231 -25.50 16.65 -0.57
CA PHE A 231 -26.02 15.38 -1.10
C PHE A 231 -27.53 15.41 -1.38
N HIS A 232 -28.20 16.54 -1.09
CA HIS A 232 -29.65 16.69 -1.20
C HIS A 232 -30.44 15.61 -0.43
N LYS A 233 -30.05 15.36 0.83
CA LYS A 233 -30.66 14.36 1.74
C LYS A 233 -31.10 15.00 3.06
N LYS A 234 -31.85 14.25 3.88
CA LYS A 234 -32.25 14.72 5.22
C LYS A 234 -31.06 14.64 6.18
N GLN A 235 -30.92 15.61 7.09
CA GLN A 235 -29.85 15.61 8.11
C GLN A 235 -29.81 14.30 8.92
N ALA A 236 -30.98 13.77 9.29
CA ALA A 236 -31.11 12.52 10.04
C ALA A 236 -30.54 11.29 9.30
N ASP A 237 -30.32 11.34 7.98
CA ASP A 237 -29.68 10.25 7.26
C ASP A 237 -28.16 10.19 7.54
N PHE A 238 -27.52 11.32 7.85
CA PHE A 238 -26.07 11.38 8.12
C PHE A 238 -25.70 10.86 9.51
N GLN A 239 -26.66 10.84 10.44
CA GLN A 239 -26.49 10.26 11.77
C GLN A 239 -26.41 8.72 11.75
N LYS A 240 -26.74 8.09 10.61
CA LYS A 240 -26.69 6.63 10.41
C LYS A 240 -25.32 6.14 9.98
N PHE A 241 -24.39 7.03 9.61
CA PHE A 241 -23.04 6.61 9.22
C PHE A 241 -22.33 5.95 10.42
N PRO A 242 -21.56 4.87 10.21
CA PRO A 242 -20.79 4.25 11.28
C PRO A 242 -19.78 5.25 11.85
N LYS A 243 -19.73 5.38 13.18
CA LYS A 243 -18.70 6.18 13.84
C LYS A 243 -17.34 5.52 13.68
N ALA A 244 -16.27 6.32 13.71
CA ALA A 244 -14.92 5.79 13.82
C ALA A 244 -14.80 4.97 15.13
N ALA A 245 -14.15 3.80 15.06
CA ALA A 245 -13.72 3.12 16.27
C ALA A 245 -12.72 4.04 16.99
N ALA A 246 -12.95 4.25 18.28
CA ALA A 246 -12.09 5.07 19.14
C ALA A 246 -10.73 4.40 19.38
#